data_AF-A0A1C3F949-F1
#
_entry.id   AF-A0A1C3F949-F1
#
_cell.length_a   1.000
_cell.length_b   1.000
_cell.length_c   1.000
_cell.angle_alpha   90.00
_cell.angle_beta   90.00
_cell.angle_gamma   90.00
#
_symmetry.space_group_name_H-M   'P 1'
#
loop_
_entity.id
_entity.type
_entity.pdbx_description
1 polymer ?
#
loop_
_entity_poly.entity_id
_entity_poly.type
_entity_poly.pdbx_seq_one_letter_code
_entity_poly.pdbx_strand_id
1 'polypeptide(L)'
;MLTMVHYSLWGKGLGDLGERFASVEEAIYWVINDPRLYQELMDLLDYQFGNINFVDKPLVGFEDEYPLDLYCAYTFDQILVALGKHSEQKRSSFREGVLYLAEKKLDVFFVTLNKSEKDYSPSTMYQDYSINEELFHWQSQSRTTVESLTGQRYLSQAASDGNVLFFVREYRQEGAFTSPYTCLGFADFQSHYGSAPISIVWKMKEPLPGFVMKKTVKV
;
A
#
# COMPACT_ATOMS: atom_id res chain seq x y z
N MET A 1 -4.33 14.35 -6.23
CA MET A 1 -5.35 13.43 -6.81
C MET A 1 -5.25 13.27 -8.33
N LEU A 2 -5.14 14.34 -9.15
CA LEU A 2 -5.10 14.22 -10.62
C LEU A 2 -4.03 13.24 -11.14
N THR A 3 -2.83 13.27 -10.57
CA THR A 3 -1.76 12.33 -10.93
C THR A 3 -2.14 10.87 -10.63
N MET A 4 -2.91 10.58 -9.58
CA MET A 4 -3.37 9.21 -9.32
C MET A 4 -4.35 8.75 -10.39
N VAL A 5 -5.27 9.62 -10.81
CA VAL A 5 -6.21 9.33 -11.91
C VAL A 5 -5.44 9.06 -13.20
N HIS A 6 -4.42 9.86 -13.51
CA HIS A 6 -3.53 9.61 -14.65
C HIS A 6 -2.89 8.22 -14.59
N TYR A 7 -2.35 7.84 -13.43
CA TYR A 7 -1.76 6.51 -13.24
C TYR A 7 -2.80 5.38 -13.29
N SER A 8 -4.07 5.62 -12.94
CA SER A 8 -5.15 4.65 -13.16
C SER A 8 -5.41 4.40 -14.64
N LEU A 9 -5.40 5.45 -15.46
CA LEU A 9 -5.70 5.36 -16.89
C LEU A 9 -4.53 4.81 -17.72
N TRP A 10 -3.32 5.27 -17.40
CA TRP A 10 -2.14 5.00 -18.23
C TRP A 10 -1.18 4.01 -17.60
N GLY A 11 -1.25 3.85 -16.27
CA GLY A 11 -0.32 2.99 -15.53
C GLY A 11 1.12 3.35 -15.80
N LYS A 12 1.46 4.62 -16.05
CA LYS A 12 2.81 5.16 -16.32
C LYS A 12 2.83 6.67 -16.03
N GLY A 13 4.04 7.24 -15.89
CA GLY A 13 4.21 8.70 -15.90
C GLY A 13 4.33 9.24 -17.33
N LEU A 14 4.21 10.55 -17.51
CA LEU A 14 4.25 11.21 -18.82
C LEU A 14 5.52 10.90 -19.61
N GLY A 15 6.68 10.86 -18.98
CA GLY A 15 7.96 10.57 -19.65
C GLY A 15 7.99 9.18 -20.29
N ASP A 16 7.28 8.21 -19.73
CA ASP A 16 7.17 6.85 -20.28
C ASP A 16 6.11 6.73 -21.40
N LEU A 17 5.29 7.78 -21.58
CA LEU A 17 4.33 7.91 -22.69
C LEU A 17 4.96 8.64 -23.90
N GLY A 18 6.22 9.06 -23.79
CA GLY A 18 6.91 9.87 -24.78
C GLY A 18 6.36 11.29 -24.86
N GLU A 19 6.61 11.99 -25.97
CA GLU A 19 6.11 13.36 -26.20
C GLU A 19 4.63 13.40 -26.63
N ARG A 20 3.84 12.38 -26.24
CA ARG A 20 2.43 12.29 -26.63
C ARG A 20 1.55 13.33 -25.96
N PHE A 21 1.89 13.70 -24.72
CA PHE A 21 1.14 14.65 -23.91
C PHE A 21 2.10 15.61 -23.22
N ALA A 22 1.78 16.90 -23.24
CA ALA A 22 2.56 17.94 -22.57
C ALA A 22 2.26 18.01 -21.07
N SER A 23 1.09 17.54 -20.62
CA SER A 23 0.71 17.54 -19.21
C SER A 23 -0.20 16.37 -18.82
N VAL A 24 -0.38 16.20 -17.49
CA VAL A 24 -1.28 15.18 -16.91
C VAL A 24 -2.73 15.46 -17.34
N GLU A 25 -3.13 16.73 -17.34
CA GLU A 25 -4.46 17.16 -17.74
C GLU A 25 -4.71 16.81 -19.20
N GLU A 26 -3.77 17.06 -20.11
CA GLU A 26 -3.93 16.72 -21.53
C GLU A 26 -4.12 15.20 -21.71
N ALA A 27 -3.35 14.39 -20.99
CA ALA A 27 -3.48 12.93 -21.02
C ALA A 27 -4.85 12.45 -20.48
N ILE A 28 -5.43 13.13 -19.50
CA ILE A 28 -6.78 12.85 -18.99
C ILE A 28 -7.84 13.33 -19.98
N TYR A 29 -7.70 14.56 -20.51
CA TYR A 29 -8.58 15.14 -21.52
C TYR A 29 -8.65 14.27 -22.77
N TRP A 30 -7.55 13.63 -23.16
CA TRP A 30 -7.53 12.70 -24.26
C TRP A 30 -8.52 11.54 -24.10
N VAL A 31 -8.68 11.01 -22.88
CA VAL A 31 -9.64 9.94 -22.58
C VAL A 31 -11.07 10.48 -22.53
N ILE A 32 -11.31 11.55 -21.77
CA ILE A 32 -12.66 12.04 -21.52
C ILE A 32 -13.29 12.77 -22.72
N ASN A 33 -12.48 13.22 -23.69
CA ASN A 33 -12.97 13.84 -24.91
C ASN A 33 -13.39 12.83 -26.00
N ASP A 34 -13.07 11.53 -25.87
CA ASP A 34 -13.70 10.49 -26.70
C ASP A 34 -15.02 10.07 -26.04
N PRO A 35 -16.18 10.31 -26.67
CA PRO A 35 -17.48 10.04 -26.04
C PRO A 35 -17.69 8.57 -25.66
N ARG A 36 -17.06 7.62 -26.37
CA ARG A 36 -17.20 6.19 -26.08
C ARG A 36 -16.38 5.81 -24.86
N LEU A 37 -15.12 6.25 -24.80
CA LEU A 37 -14.26 6.00 -23.63
C LEU A 37 -14.84 6.67 -22.38
N TYR A 38 -15.35 7.88 -22.52
CA TYR A 38 -16.03 8.57 -21.43
C TYR A 38 -17.24 7.77 -20.91
N GLN A 39 -18.09 7.28 -21.82
CA GLN A 39 -19.24 6.46 -21.42
C GLN A 39 -18.81 5.17 -20.72
N GLU A 40 -17.83 4.44 -21.26
CA GLU A 40 -17.30 3.22 -20.61
C GLU A 40 -16.73 3.50 -19.22
N LEU A 41 -16.04 4.63 -19.04
CA LEU A 41 -15.53 5.05 -17.74
C LEU A 41 -16.67 5.35 -16.76
N MET A 42 -17.71 6.05 -17.20
CA MET A 42 -18.88 6.34 -16.36
C MET A 42 -19.63 5.07 -15.97
N ASP A 43 -19.85 4.15 -16.92
CA ASP A 43 -20.50 2.86 -16.65
C ASP A 43 -19.71 2.05 -15.61
N LEU A 44 -18.36 2.07 -15.70
CA LEU A 44 -17.49 1.43 -14.71
C LEU A 44 -17.57 2.11 -13.34
N LEU A 45 -17.58 3.43 -13.28
CA LEU A 45 -17.72 4.17 -12.03
C LEU A 45 -19.08 3.90 -11.36
N ASP A 46 -20.16 3.87 -12.13
CA ASP A 46 -21.51 3.55 -11.64
C ASP A 46 -21.59 2.11 -11.12
N TYR A 47 -21.00 1.14 -11.85
CA TYR A 47 -20.88 -0.23 -11.40
C TYR A 47 -20.08 -0.32 -10.09
N GLN A 48 -18.92 0.34 -10.02
CA GLN A 48 -18.09 0.32 -8.81
C GLN A 48 -18.81 0.96 -7.63
N PHE A 49 -19.50 2.09 -7.83
CA PHE A 49 -20.28 2.77 -6.80
C PHE A 49 -21.38 1.86 -6.23
N GLY A 50 -22.10 1.13 -7.08
CA GLY A 50 -23.10 0.15 -6.65
C GLY A 50 -22.56 -1.06 -5.90
N ASN A 51 -21.24 -1.31 -5.98
CA ASN A 51 -20.56 -2.44 -5.33
C ASN A 51 -19.72 -2.04 -4.10
N ILE A 52 -19.71 -0.75 -3.72
CA ILE A 52 -19.04 -0.32 -2.48
C ILE A 52 -19.77 -0.95 -1.29
N ASN A 53 -19.07 -1.82 -0.56
CA ASN A 53 -19.59 -2.60 0.56
C ASN A 53 -18.81 -2.40 1.86
N PHE A 54 -18.02 -1.32 1.93
CA PHE A 54 -17.24 -0.92 3.09
C PHE A 54 -17.48 0.57 3.37
N VAL A 55 -17.11 1.00 4.58
CA VAL A 55 -17.12 2.40 4.98
C VAL A 55 -15.67 2.82 5.14
N ASP A 56 -15.24 3.79 4.33
CA ASP A 56 -13.93 4.40 4.42
C ASP A 56 -13.85 5.38 5.59
N LYS A 57 -12.61 5.74 5.95
CA LYS A 57 -12.34 6.79 6.94
C LYS A 57 -11.08 7.55 6.57
N PRO A 58 -10.99 8.85 6.89
CA PRO A 58 -9.74 9.60 6.75
C PRO A 58 -8.59 8.99 7.58
N LEU A 59 -7.37 9.10 7.06
CA LEU A 59 -6.14 8.81 7.82
C LEU A 59 -5.82 9.95 8.79
N VAL A 60 -6.31 9.85 10.04
CA VAL A 60 -6.16 10.92 11.04
C VAL A 60 -4.72 11.39 11.25
N GLY A 61 -4.50 12.69 11.06
CA GLY A 61 -3.20 13.36 11.14
C GLY A 61 -2.45 13.45 9.80
N PHE A 62 -3.01 12.90 8.73
CA PHE A 62 -2.38 12.81 7.40
C PHE A 62 -3.36 13.07 6.25
N GLU A 63 -4.62 13.41 6.55
CA GLU A 63 -5.70 13.61 5.57
C GLU A 63 -5.38 14.72 4.57
N ASP A 64 -4.82 15.82 5.06
CA ASP A 64 -4.50 16.99 4.24
C ASP A 64 -3.24 16.76 3.39
N GLU A 65 -2.42 15.77 3.76
CA GLU A 65 -1.14 15.51 3.10
C GLU A 65 -1.25 14.43 2.03
N TYR A 66 -2.12 13.42 2.25
CA TYR A 66 -2.24 12.28 1.36
C TYR A 66 -3.69 11.98 0.97
N PRO A 67 -3.95 11.76 -0.34
CA PRO A 67 -5.26 11.32 -0.81
C PRO A 67 -5.43 9.80 -0.62
N LEU A 68 -5.31 9.34 0.63
CA LEU A 68 -5.39 7.93 1.03
C LEU A 68 -6.33 7.80 2.23
N ASP A 69 -7.30 6.91 2.10
CA ASP A 69 -8.31 6.64 3.13
C ASP A 69 -8.17 5.21 3.64
N LEU A 70 -8.56 5.00 4.89
CA LEU A 70 -8.67 3.70 5.53
C LEU A 70 -9.65 2.82 4.76
N TYR A 71 -9.28 1.55 4.63
CA TYR A 71 -10.04 0.47 3.98
C TYR A 71 -10.29 0.63 2.48
N CYS A 72 -9.85 1.73 1.87
CA CYS A 72 -9.81 1.89 0.43
C CYS A 72 -8.69 1.04 -0.20
N ALA A 73 -8.93 0.60 -1.44
CA ALA A 73 -8.00 -0.19 -2.23
C ALA A 73 -7.26 0.70 -3.25
N TYR A 74 -5.93 0.55 -3.29
CA TYR A 74 -5.05 1.30 -4.17
C TYR A 74 -4.06 0.37 -4.86
N THR A 75 -3.79 0.62 -6.13
CA THR A 75 -2.66 -0.03 -6.81
C THR A 75 -1.34 0.46 -6.20
N PHE A 76 -0.29 -0.32 -6.37
CA PHE A 76 1.04 0.05 -5.89
C PHE A 76 1.50 1.41 -6.46
N ASP A 77 1.25 1.65 -7.74
CA ASP A 77 1.57 2.92 -8.40
C ASP A 77 0.78 4.09 -7.78
N GLN A 78 -0.51 3.93 -7.49
CA GLN A 78 -1.33 4.95 -6.85
C GLN A 78 -0.81 5.32 -5.47
N ILE A 79 -0.39 4.32 -4.67
CA ILE A 79 0.20 4.57 -3.34
C ILE A 79 1.50 5.36 -3.46
N LEU A 80 2.37 4.99 -4.40
CA LEU A 80 3.64 5.69 -4.61
C LEU A 80 3.44 7.12 -5.15
N VAL A 81 2.41 7.37 -5.95
CA VAL A 81 2.03 8.73 -6.37
C VAL A 81 1.52 9.54 -5.17
N ALA A 82 0.59 8.97 -4.40
CA ALA A 82 0.01 9.62 -3.23
C ALA A 82 1.10 10.03 -2.23
N LEU A 83 2.09 9.15 -2.02
CA LEU A 83 3.21 9.40 -1.12
C LEU A 83 4.33 10.26 -1.72
N GLY A 84 4.15 10.78 -2.94
CA GLY A 84 5.12 11.65 -3.62
C GLY A 84 6.40 10.95 -4.08
N LYS A 85 6.41 9.62 -4.15
CA LYS A 85 7.53 8.85 -4.72
C LYS A 85 7.47 8.78 -6.24
N HIS A 86 6.29 8.54 -6.80
CA HIS A 86 6.07 8.70 -8.23
C HIS A 86 5.70 10.16 -8.50
N SER A 87 6.29 10.72 -9.53
CA SER A 87 5.94 12.05 -10.01
C SER A 87 5.11 11.94 -11.29
N GLU A 88 4.57 13.07 -11.73
CA GLU A 88 3.88 13.15 -13.02
C GLU A 88 4.73 12.67 -14.19
N GLN A 89 6.04 12.90 -14.11
CA GLN A 89 6.96 12.62 -15.20
C GLN A 89 7.49 11.20 -15.19
N LYS A 90 7.80 10.65 -14.00
CA LYS A 90 8.51 9.39 -13.91
C LYS A 90 8.09 8.55 -12.73
N ARG A 91 8.16 7.23 -12.95
CA ARG A 91 8.20 6.25 -11.88
C ARG A 91 9.57 6.23 -11.21
N SER A 92 9.55 5.94 -9.92
CA SER A 92 10.76 5.58 -9.18
C SER A 92 10.88 4.07 -9.13
N SER A 93 12.09 3.55 -9.30
CA SER A 93 12.33 2.13 -9.10
C SER A 93 12.20 1.79 -7.62
N PHE A 94 11.13 1.10 -7.25
CA PHE A 94 10.92 0.61 -5.89
C PHE A 94 10.50 -0.86 -5.97
N ARG A 95 11.28 -1.73 -5.32
CA ARG A 95 11.14 -3.20 -5.39
C ARG A 95 11.19 -3.85 -4.01
N GLU A 96 10.97 -3.08 -2.96
CA GLU A 96 11.03 -3.57 -1.58
C GLU A 96 9.62 -3.64 -0.97
N GLY A 97 9.46 -4.49 0.04
CA GLY A 97 8.20 -4.62 0.78
C GLY A 97 7.97 -3.49 1.80
N VAL A 98 8.95 -2.60 1.98
CA VAL A 98 8.87 -1.47 2.92
C VAL A 98 9.45 -0.22 2.28
N LEU A 99 8.67 0.85 2.30
CA LEU A 99 9.11 2.17 1.85
C LEU A 99 9.34 3.07 3.07
N TYR A 100 10.54 3.63 3.21
CA TYR A 100 10.81 4.64 4.23
C TYR A 100 10.86 6.05 3.63
N LEU A 101 10.07 6.97 4.21
CA LEU A 101 10.03 8.40 3.90
C LEU A 101 10.68 9.17 5.05
N ALA A 102 12.00 9.37 4.97
CA ALA A 102 12.78 10.00 6.05
C ALA A 102 12.28 11.40 6.44
N GLU A 103 11.97 12.25 5.46
CA GLU A 103 11.43 13.61 5.66
C GLU A 103 10.15 13.63 6.51
N LYS A 104 9.41 12.52 6.51
CA LYS A 104 8.10 12.37 7.14
C LYS A 104 8.09 11.34 8.27
N LYS A 105 9.27 10.78 8.59
CA LYS A 105 9.47 9.68 9.54
C LYS A 105 8.44 8.56 9.39
N LEU A 106 8.10 8.23 8.14
CA LEU A 106 7.01 7.30 7.82
C LEU A 106 7.57 6.04 7.17
N ASP A 107 7.38 4.91 7.81
CA ASP A 107 7.57 3.58 7.24
C ASP A 107 6.23 3.07 6.68
N VAL A 108 6.22 2.65 5.43
CA VAL A 108 5.03 2.15 4.73
C VAL A 108 5.25 0.68 4.40
N PHE A 109 4.42 -0.19 4.97
CA PHE A 109 4.56 -1.64 4.84
C PHE A 109 3.59 -2.18 3.81
N PHE A 110 4.12 -2.91 2.83
CA PHE A 110 3.35 -3.58 1.78
C PHE A 110 3.30 -5.08 2.08
N VAL A 111 2.18 -5.56 2.58
CA VAL A 111 2.01 -6.94 3.05
C VAL A 111 1.13 -7.72 2.07
N THR A 112 1.57 -8.93 1.74
CA THR A 112 0.75 -9.93 1.03
C THR A 112 0.50 -11.09 1.99
N LEU A 113 -0.76 -11.31 2.37
CA LEU A 113 -1.13 -12.28 3.42
C LEU A 113 -0.89 -13.72 2.95
N ASN A 114 -1.43 -14.10 1.80
CA ASN A 114 -1.27 -15.44 1.26
C ASN A 114 -0.09 -15.49 0.30
N LYS A 115 1.02 -16.03 0.80
CA LYS A 115 2.25 -16.22 0.01
C LYS A 115 2.23 -17.61 -0.63
N SER A 116 2.26 -17.67 -1.95
CA SER A 116 2.44 -18.93 -2.67
C SER A 116 3.93 -19.23 -2.82
N GLU A 117 4.32 -20.52 -2.76
CA GLU A 117 5.72 -20.94 -3.02
C GLU A 117 6.20 -20.62 -4.45
N LYS A 118 5.26 -20.40 -5.39
CA LYS A 118 5.60 -20.01 -6.76
C LYS A 118 6.02 -18.54 -6.87
N ASP A 119 5.54 -17.69 -5.97
CA ASP A 119 5.74 -16.24 -6.01
C ASP A 119 6.85 -15.74 -5.09
N TYR A 120 7.28 -16.57 -4.12
CA TYR A 120 8.22 -16.20 -3.07
C TYR A 120 9.30 -17.25 -2.86
N SER A 121 10.53 -16.80 -2.64
CA SER A 121 11.61 -17.68 -2.19
C SER A 121 11.39 -18.09 -0.72
N PRO A 122 11.96 -19.21 -0.26
CA PRO A 122 11.95 -19.57 1.17
C PRO A 122 12.47 -18.45 2.09
N SER A 123 13.41 -17.63 1.59
CA SER A 123 13.99 -16.49 2.31
C SER A 123 13.11 -15.23 2.39
N THR A 124 11.97 -15.21 1.70
CA THR A 124 11.00 -14.08 1.67
C THR A 124 9.59 -14.49 2.11
N MET A 125 9.42 -15.73 2.56
CA MET A 125 8.19 -16.24 3.16
C MET A 125 8.05 -15.76 4.61
N TYR A 126 7.96 -14.45 4.80
CA TYR A 126 7.73 -13.84 6.12
C TYR A 126 6.36 -14.25 6.67
N GLN A 127 6.25 -14.41 7.97
CA GLN A 127 4.99 -14.72 8.63
C GLN A 127 4.24 -13.42 8.95
N ASP A 128 3.34 -13.01 8.07
CA ASP A 128 2.51 -11.82 8.27
C ASP A 128 1.05 -12.25 8.46
N TYR A 129 0.46 -11.99 9.63
CA TYR A 129 -0.89 -12.44 9.95
C TYR A 129 -1.53 -11.58 11.03
N SER A 130 -2.86 -11.48 11.01
CA SER A 130 -3.62 -10.93 12.14
C SER A 130 -3.61 -11.89 13.31
N ILE A 131 -3.28 -11.39 14.50
CA ILE A 131 -3.41 -12.14 15.76
C ILE A 131 -4.86 -12.05 16.25
N ASN A 132 -5.46 -10.87 16.19
CA ASN A 132 -6.86 -10.58 16.50
C ASN A 132 -7.31 -9.32 15.75
N GLU A 133 -8.42 -8.69 16.15
CA GLU A 133 -8.98 -7.50 15.50
C GLU A 133 -8.08 -6.25 15.60
N GLU A 134 -7.17 -6.17 16.57
CA GLU A 134 -6.32 -5.00 16.82
C GLU A 134 -4.82 -5.30 16.65
N LEU A 135 -4.40 -6.56 16.69
CA LEU A 135 -3.00 -6.95 16.70
C LEU A 135 -2.61 -7.63 15.39
N PHE A 136 -1.53 -7.14 14.78
CA PHE A 136 -0.97 -7.67 13.55
C PHE A 136 0.48 -8.11 13.77
N HIS A 137 0.79 -9.35 13.43
CA HIS A 137 2.15 -9.86 13.42
C HIS A 137 2.79 -9.58 12.05
N TRP A 138 3.97 -8.99 12.05
CA TRP A 138 4.75 -8.71 10.84
C TRP A 138 6.21 -9.10 11.04
N GLN A 139 6.84 -9.64 10.00
CA GLN A 139 8.25 -9.98 10.01
C GLN A 139 9.07 -9.06 9.10
N SER A 140 10.19 -8.57 9.62
CA SER A 140 11.09 -7.72 8.85
C SER A 140 11.87 -8.49 7.78
N GLN A 141 12.55 -7.75 6.91
CA GLN A 141 13.46 -8.36 5.93
C GLN A 141 14.52 -9.19 6.65
N SER A 142 14.94 -10.30 6.04
CA SER A 142 15.79 -11.33 6.66
C SER A 142 17.12 -10.82 7.23
N ARG A 143 17.62 -9.67 6.77
CA ARG A 143 18.88 -9.06 7.24
C ARG A 143 18.70 -7.97 8.29
N THR A 144 17.47 -7.58 8.58
CA THR A 144 17.18 -6.54 9.58
C THR A 144 17.37 -7.14 10.97
N THR A 145 18.41 -6.69 11.66
CA THR A 145 18.68 -7.05 13.07
C THR A 145 18.13 -5.98 14.01
N VAL A 146 17.94 -6.32 15.28
CA VAL A 146 17.48 -5.36 16.30
C VAL A 146 18.46 -4.20 16.47
N GLU A 147 19.75 -4.39 16.22
CA GLU A 147 20.80 -3.36 16.30
C GLU A 147 20.92 -2.50 15.03
N SER A 148 20.35 -2.95 13.91
CA SER A 148 20.43 -2.23 12.64
C SER A 148 19.66 -0.91 12.70
N LEU A 149 20.05 0.08 11.88
CA LEU A 149 19.35 1.37 11.81
C LEU A 149 17.84 1.22 11.54
N THR A 150 17.49 0.30 10.63
CA THR A 150 16.09 -0.01 10.31
C THR A 150 15.38 -0.69 11.47
N GLY A 151 16.03 -1.67 12.11
CA GLY A 151 15.47 -2.34 13.29
C GLY A 151 15.23 -1.34 14.43
N GLN A 152 16.22 -0.54 14.77
CA GLN A 152 16.11 0.51 15.79
C GLN A 152 14.99 1.50 15.47
N ARG A 153 14.79 1.87 14.20
CA ARG A 153 13.68 2.74 13.80
C ARG A 153 12.32 2.13 14.13
N TYR A 154 12.11 0.85 13.84
CA TYR A 154 10.86 0.17 14.19
C TYR A 154 10.68 0.02 15.71
N LEU A 155 11.74 -0.39 16.43
CA LEU A 155 11.68 -0.69 17.86
C LEU A 155 11.60 0.56 18.75
N SER A 156 12.10 1.70 18.26
CA SER A 156 12.07 2.99 18.95
C SER A 156 11.01 3.95 18.37
N GLN A 157 10.00 3.42 17.66
CA GLN A 157 8.96 4.20 16.98
C GLN A 157 8.39 5.32 17.88
N ALA A 158 7.92 4.97 19.08
CA ALA A 158 7.33 5.93 20.00
C ALA A 158 8.32 7.01 20.47
N ALA A 159 9.59 6.65 20.67
CA ALA A 159 10.62 7.60 21.11
C ALA A 159 11.11 8.52 19.98
N SER A 160 10.99 8.09 18.73
CA SER A 160 11.46 8.82 17.55
C SER A 160 10.37 9.61 16.82
N ASP A 161 9.12 9.51 17.29
CA ASP A 161 7.93 10.04 16.62
C ASP A 161 7.79 9.46 15.20
N GLY A 162 8.08 8.15 15.09
CA GLY A 162 7.97 7.40 13.85
C GLY A 162 6.54 6.95 13.57
N ASN A 163 6.13 6.98 12.31
CA ASN A 163 4.83 6.50 11.87
C ASN A 163 5.00 5.22 11.05
N VAL A 164 4.09 4.25 11.23
CA VAL A 164 4.06 3.01 10.46
C VAL A 164 2.68 2.83 9.87
N LEU A 165 2.59 2.80 8.53
CA LEU A 165 1.35 2.70 7.76
C LEU A 165 1.29 1.37 7.01
N PHE A 166 0.19 0.64 7.15
CA PHE A 166 0.00 -0.67 6.55
C PHE A 166 -0.85 -0.62 5.28
N PHE A 167 -0.34 -1.25 4.22
CA PHE A 167 -1.05 -1.59 3.00
C PHE A 167 -1.02 -3.11 2.82
N VAL A 168 -2.19 -3.73 2.73
CA VAL A 168 -2.30 -5.19 2.75
C VAL A 168 -3.14 -5.70 1.60
N ARG A 169 -2.75 -6.82 1.02
CA ARG A 169 -3.54 -7.56 0.03
C ARG A 169 -3.57 -9.04 0.37
N GLU A 170 -4.65 -9.71 -0.03
CA GLU A 170 -4.79 -11.14 0.22
C GLU A 170 -3.82 -11.96 -0.65
N TYR A 171 -3.76 -11.65 -1.94
CA TYR A 171 -2.94 -12.34 -2.93
C TYR A 171 -2.11 -11.35 -3.75
N ARG A 172 -1.07 -11.83 -4.43
CA ARG A 172 -0.30 -10.99 -5.36
C ARG A 172 -1.07 -10.70 -6.66
N GLN A 173 -1.84 -11.68 -7.12
CA GLN A 173 -2.64 -11.60 -8.33
C GLN A 173 -4.07 -12.02 -8.05
N GLU A 174 -4.99 -11.38 -8.75
CA GLU A 174 -6.41 -11.73 -8.82
C GLU A 174 -6.75 -11.94 -10.30
N GLY A 175 -6.98 -13.20 -10.66
CA GLY A 175 -7.07 -13.61 -12.07
C GLY A 175 -5.78 -13.29 -12.83
N ALA A 176 -5.89 -12.48 -13.88
CA ALA A 176 -4.75 -12.06 -14.71
C ALA A 176 -4.08 -10.76 -14.24
N PHE A 177 -4.63 -10.10 -13.21
CA PHE A 177 -4.21 -8.76 -12.80
C PHE A 177 -3.48 -8.78 -11.46
N THR A 178 -2.64 -7.76 -11.22
CA THR A 178 -2.01 -7.57 -9.91
C THR A 178 -3.05 -7.04 -8.94
N SER A 179 -3.19 -7.69 -7.78
CA SER A 179 -4.16 -7.27 -6.77
C SER A 179 -3.75 -5.92 -6.15
N PRO A 180 -4.71 -5.00 -5.93
CA PRO A 180 -4.47 -3.77 -5.20
C PRO A 180 -4.18 -4.05 -3.73
N TYR A 181 -3.65 -3.07 -3.02
CA TYR A 181 -3.51 -3.09 -1.57
C TYR A 181 -4.61 -2.27 -0.92
N THR A 182 -5.15 -2.79 0.18
CA THR A 182 -6.08 -2.09 1.07
C THR A 182 -5.29 -1.35 2.14
N CYS A 183 -5.61 -0.08 2.36
CA CYS A 183 -5.04 0.71 3.46
C CYS A 183 -5.62 0.22 4.80
N LEU A 184 -4.78 -0.26 5.71
CA LEU A 184 -5.21 -0.65 7.07
C LEU A 184 -4.92 0.42 8.12
N GLY A 185 -4.28 1.52 7.71
CA GLY A 185 -3.98 2.63 8.60
C GLY A 185 -2.70 2.45 9.39
N PHE A 186 -2.57 3.32 10.38
CA PHE A 186 -1.40 3.39 11.24
C PHE A 186 -1.39 2.30 12.29
N ALA A 187 -0.19 1.91 12.71
CA ALA A 187 0.01 0.98 13.80
C ALA A 187 1.12 1.45 14.75
N ASP A 188 0.96 1.08 16.02
CA ASP A 188 1.88 1.36 17.09
C ASP A 188 2.65 0.09 17.48
N PHE A 189 3.94 0.23 17.73
CA PHE A 189 4.80 -0.84 18.16
C PHE A 189 4.31 -1.40 19.51
N GLN A 190 4.11 -2.71 19.60
CA GLN A 190 3.66 -3.37 20.82
C GLN A 190 4.76 -4.25 21.45
N SER A 191 5.37 -5.13 20.67
CA SER A 191 6.45 -6.02 21.14
C SER A 191 7.24 -6.60 19.97
N HIS A 192 8.39 -7.20 20.27
CA HIS A 192 9.19 -7.91 19.28
C HIS A 192 9.91 -9.11 19.87
N TYR A 193 10.37 -10.00 19.00
CA TYR A 193 11.31 -11.06 19.31
C TYR A 193 12.11 -11.46 18.07
N GLY A 194 13.22 -12.15 18.28
CA GLY A 194 14.14 -12.53 17.21
C GLY A 194 14.95 -11.35 16.65
N SER A 195 15.91 -11.66 15.80
CA SER A 195 16.79 -10.71 15.11
C SER A 195 17.27 -11.36 13.81
N ALA A 196 17.13 -10.68 12.68
CA ALA A 196 17.39 -11.21 11.33
C ALA A 196 16.60 -12.51 10.97
N PRO A 197 15.27 -12.43 10.76
CA PRO A 197 14.44 -11.23 10.83
C PRO A 197 13.94 -10.93 12.26
N ILE A 198 13.46 -9.71 12.46
CA ILE A 198 12.72 -9.31 13.66
C ILE A 198 11.25 -9.68 13.43
N SER A 199 10.65 -10.38 14.38
CA SER A 199 9.19 -10.57 14.44
C SER A 199 8.61 -9.49 15.34
N ILE A 200 7.69 -8.68 14.80
CA ILE A 200 7.12 -7.51 15.49
C ILE A 200 5.61 -7.68 15.57
N VAL A 201 5.07 -7.43 16.76
CA VAL A 201 3.63 -7.26 16.96
C VAL A 201 3.33 -5.77 16.92
N TRP A 202 2.41 -5.41 16.04
CA TRP A 202 1.88 -4.07 15.87
C TRP A 202 0.45 -4.01 16.39
N LYS A 203 0.12 -2.95 17.12
CA LYS A 203 -1.24 -2.61 17.50
C LYS A 203 -1.80 -1.62 16.48
N MET A 204 -2.78 -2.05 15.70
CA MET A 204 -3.47 -1.20 14.73
C MET A 204 -4.27 -0.11 15.44
N LYS A 205 -4.24 1.12 14.93
CA LYS A 205 -5.05 2.22 15.49
C LYS A 205 -6.53 2.09 15.19
N GLU A 206 -6.86 1.38 14.11
CA GLU A 206 -8.23 1.06 13.70
C GLU A 206 -8.39 -0.47 13.57
N PRO A 207 -9.57 -1.03 13.88
CA PRO A 207 -9.80 -2.47 13.79
C PRO A 207 -9.54 -3.02 12.38
N LEU A 208 -8.97 -4.22 12.32
CA LEU A 208 -8.70 -4.91 11.07
C LEU A 208 -10.02 -5.30 10.38
N PRO A 209 -10.15 -5.14 9.05
CA PRO A 209 -11.32 -5.59 8.33
C PRO A 209 -11.35 -7.13 8.25
N GLY A 210 -12.56 -7.71 8.17
CA GLY A 210 -12.75 -9.15 8.31
C GLY A 210 -12.01 -10.02 7.28
N PHE A 211 -11.66 -9.50 6.11
CA PHE A 211 -10.87 -10.26 5.12
C PHE A 211 -9.43 -10.51 5.58
N VAL A 212 -8.87 -9.61 6.42
CA VAL A 212 -7.52 -9.79 6.99
C VAL A 212 -7.52 -10.88 8.06
N MET A 213 -8.63 -11.03 8.79
CA MET A 213 -8.81 -12.08 9.80
C MET A 213 -9.00 -13.48 9.18
N LYS A 214 -9.54 -13.53 7.96
CA LYS A 214 -9.87 -14.78 7.27
C LYS A 214 -8.66 -15.30 6.49
N LYS A 215 -7.68 -15.86 7.18
CA LYS A 215 -6.84 -17.02 6.77
C LYS A 215 -5.58 -17.06 7.63
N THR A 216 -5.69 -17.69 8.79
CA THR A 216 -4.53 -18.23 9.49
C THR A 216 -4.81 -19.71 9.69
N VAL A 217 -4.67 -20.48 8.60
CA VAL A 217 -4.60 -21.93 8.73
C VAL A 217 -3.31 -22.20 9.47
N LYS A 218 -3.42 -22.59 10.74
CA LYS A 218 -2.39 -23.37 11.42
C LYS A 218 -2.10 -24.58 10.54
N VAL A 219 -0.92 -24.61 9.93
CA VAL A 219 -0.29 -25.86 9.50
C VAL A 219 0.58 -26.34 10.64
#